data_AF-A0AB39RR54-F1
#
_entry.id   AF-A0AB39RR54-F1
#
_cell.length_a   1.000
_cell.length_b   1.000
_cell.length_c   1.000
_cell.angle_alpha   90.00
_cell.angle_beta   90.00
_cell.angle_gamma   90.00
#
_symmetry.space_group_name_H-M   'P 1'
#
loop_
_entity.id
_entity.type
_entity.pdbx_description
1 polymer ?
#
loop_
_entity_poly.entity_id
_entity_poly.type
_entity_poly.pdbx_seq_one_letter_code
_entity_poly.pdbx_strand_id
1 'polypeptide(L)'
;MAASFVVPGPAGVAIRARLRVSQTDAAVLVEVGVFLGGLAAGDLAVRSRQGLEHDGAAWAARKRELTGVSSARWAGSITKAMHDQWALARRGQAAEMAWLRGQVTSIQARLARPLGAKADKREGLARGTVRGRSGMPSPGACMR
;
A
#
# COMPACT_ATOMS: atom_id res chain seq x y z
N MET A 1 11.78 38.28 18.05
CA MET A 1 12.24 36.97 17.57
C MET A 1 11.14 35.97 17.87
N ALA A 2 10.49 35.39 16.86
CA ALA A 2 9.34 34.50 17.07
C ALA A 2 9.81 33.10 17.47
N ALA A 3 9.19 32.51 18.50
CA ALA A 3 9.54 31.18 18.98
C ALA A 3 9.12 30.10 17.96
N SER A 4 10.00 29.13 17.74
CA SER A 4 9.71 27.95 16.93
C SER A 4 8.54 27.17 17.54
N PHE A 5 7.52 26.88 16.74
CA PHE A 5 6.41 26.01 17.13
C PHE A 5 6.34 24.80 16.20
N VAL A 6 5.90 23.67 16.74
CA VAL A 6 5.71 22.42 15.99
C VAL A 6 4.25 22.31 15.60
N VAL A 7 3.97 22.21 14.30
CA VAL A 7 2.64 21.90 13.79
C VAL A 7 2.35 20.43 14.10
N PRO A 8 1.24 20.09 14.78
CA PRO A 8 0.82 18.71 14.93
C PRO A 8 0.71 18.04 13.56
N GLY A 9 1.27 16.83 13.42
CA GLY A 9 1.10 16.03 12.20
C GLY A 9 -0.39 15.82 11.89
N PRO A 10 -0.76 15.55 10.62
CA PRO A 10 -2.16 15.43 10.23
C PRO A 10 -2.88 14.39 11.09
N ALA A 11 -3.79 14.86 11.96
CA ALA A 11 -4.68 14.00 12.71
C ALA A 11 -5.82 13.58 11.77
N GLY A 12 -5.80 12.34 11.30
CA GLY A 12 -6.87 11.82 10.45
C GLY A 12 -8.19 11.84 11.21
N VAL A 13 -9.17 12.61 10.73
CA VAL A 13 -10.54 12.57 11.23
C VAL A 13 -11.27 11.43 10.52
N ALA A 14 -11.70 10.43 11.28
CA ALA A 14 -12.52 9.34 10.77
C ALA A 14 -14.01 9.62 11.05
N ILE A 15 -14.75 10.01 10.02
CA ILE A 15 -16.21 10.17 10.09
C ILE A 15 -16.85 8.82 9.77
N ARG A 16 -17.69 8.32 10.68
CA ARG A 16 -18.47 7.09 10.48
C ARG A 16 -19.95 7.42 10.41
N ALA A 17 -20.62 6.88 9.42
CA ALA A 17 -22.07 6.92 9.28
C ALA A 17 -22.61 5.51 9.03
N ARG A 18 -23.91 5.30 9.27
CA ARG A 18 -24.61 4.06 8.90
C ARG A 18 -25.71 4.41 7.92
N LEU A 19 -25.77 3.68 6.82
CA LEU A 19 -26.89 3.76 5.89
C LEU A 19 -27.98 2.78 6.36
N ARG A 20 -29.21 3.29 6.57
CA ARG A 20 -30.39 2.45 6.77
C ARG A 20 -31.05 2.28 5.41
N VAL A 21 -31.01 1.07 4.89
CA VAL A 21 -31.57 0.71 3.58
C VAL A 21 -32.79 -0.19 3.76
N SER A 22 -33.75 -0.09 2.85
CA SER A 22 -34.81 -1.09 2.76
C SER A 22 -34.22 -2.45 2.36
N GLN A 23 -34.99 -3.53 2.56
CA GLN A 23 -34.55 -4.86 2.12
C GLN A 23 -34.33 -4.91 0.60
N THR A 24 -35.16 -4.19 -0.17
CA THR A 24 -35.03 -4.07 -1.62
C THR A 24 -33.75 -3.36 -2.02
N ASP A 25 -33.45 -2.21 -1.41
CA ASP A 25 -32.21 -1.47 -1.70
C ASP A 25 -30.97 -2.27 -1.31
N ALA A 26 -31.04 -3.02 -0.20
CA ALA A 26 -29.96 -3.91 0.22
C ALA A 26 -29.67 -4.97 -0.86
N ALA A 27 -30.70 -5.59 -1.43
CA ALA A 27 -30.54 -6.56 -2.51
C ALA A 27 -29.92 -5.92 -3.76
N VAL A 28 -30.39 -4.73 -4.15
CA VAL A 28 -29.82 -3.97 -5.28
C VAL A 28 -28.33 -3.65 -5.05
N LEU A 29 -27.97 -3.21 -3.84
CA LEU A 29 -26.57 -2.90 -3.51
C LEU A 29 -25.66 -4.14 -3.55
N VAL A 30 -26.17 -5.31 -3.17
CA VAL A 30 -25.42 -6.57 -3.30
C VAL A 30 -25.17 -6.88 -4.77
N GLU A 31 -26.20 -6.84 -5.62
CA GLU A 31 -26.06 -7.12 -7.06
C GLU A 31 -25.10 -6.13 -7.74
N VAL A 32 -25.24 -4.84 -7.45
CA VAL A 32 -24.32 -3.81 -7.95
C VAL A 32 -22.90 -4.06 -7.45
N GLY A 33 -22.74 -4.46 -6.18
CA GLY A 33 -21.44 -4.79 -5.59
C GLY A 33 -20.77 -5.99 -6.27
N VAL A 34 -21.52 -7.05 -6.54
CA VAL A 34 -21.03 -8.24 -7.27
C VAL A 34 -20.62 -7.85 -8.69
N PHE A 35 -21.47 -7.12 -9.40
CA PHE A 35 -21.20 -6.67 -10.77
C PHE A 35 -19.94 -5.80 -10.85
N LEU A 36 -19.87 -4.73 -10.06
CA LEU A 36 -18.72 -3.82 -10.06
C LEU A 36 -17.46 -4.48 -9.51
N GLY A 37 -17.60 -5.39 -8.55
CA GLY A 37 -16.50 -6.20 -8.03
C GLY A 37 -15.88 -7.09 -9.10
N GLY A 38 -16.71 -7.72 -9.94
CA GLY A 38 -16.26 -8.50 -11.09
C GLY A 38 -15.47 -7.65 -12.10
N LEU A 39 -15.98 -6.47 -12.44
CA LEU A 39 -15.29 -5.53 -13.33
C LEU A 39 -13.95 -5.07 -12.75
N ALA A 40 -13.90 -4.75 -11.46
CA ALA A 40 -12.69 -4.33 -10.78
C ALA A 40 -11.63 -5.45 -10.74
N ALA A 41 -12.04 -6.69 -10.43
CA ALA A 41 -11.16 -7.85 -10.46
C ALA A 41 -10.60 -8.10 -11.88
N GLY A 42 -11.43 -7.97 -12.91
CA GLY A 42 -11.02 -8.07 -14.31
C GLY A 42 -9.99 -7.02 -14.70
N ASP A 43 -10.24 -5.73 -14.41
CA ASP A 43 -9.29 -4.65 -14.69
C ASP A 43 -7.98 -4.84 -13.92
N LEU A 44 -8.04 -5.23 -12.64
CA LEU A 44 -6.85 -5.52 -11.84
C LEU A 44 -6.02 -6.66 -12.44
N ALA A 45 -6.66 -7.70 -12.98
CA ALA A 45 -5.96 -8.79 -13.65
C ALA A 45 -5.23 -8.30 -14.92
N VAL A 46 -5.87 -7.46 -15.73
CA VAL A 46 -5.21 -6.83 -16.89
C VAL A 46 -4.05 -5.94 -16.44
N ARG A 47 -4.28 -5.07 -15.45
CA ARG A 47 -3.24 -4.17 -14.90
C ARG A 47 -2.06 -4.96 -14.35
N SER A 48 -2.30 -6.07 -13.68
CA SER A 48 -1.25 -6.92 -13.11
C SER A 48 -0.37 -7.53 -14.19
N ARG A 49 -0.94 -7.95 -15.33
CA ARG A 49 -0.20 -8.48 -16.47
C ARG A 49 0.67 -7.45 -17.19
N GLN A 50 0.31 -6.17 -17.12
CA GLN A 50 1.12 -5.08 -17.70
C GLN A 50 2.46 -4.88 -16.95
N GLY A 51 2.58 -5.38 -15.72
CA GLY A 51 3.82 -5.28 -14.97
C GLY A 51 4.20 -3.83 -14.66
N LEU A 52 5.51 -3.52 -14.71
CA LEU A 52 6.01 -2.17 -14.47
C LEU A 52 5.71 -1.21 -15.61
N GLU A 53 5.50 -1.72 -16.81
CA GLU A 53 5.17 -0.93 -17.98
C GLU A 53 3.71 -0.49 -17.92
N HIS A 54 3.49 0.81 -18.08
CA HIS A 54 2.15 1.36 -18.26
C HIS A 54 2.23 2.73 -18.91
N ASP A 55 1.49 2.92 -20.00
CA ASP A 55 1.37 4.19 -20.70
C ASP A 55 -0.09 4.65 -20.79
N GLY A 56 -0.27 5.88 -21.29
CA GLY A 56 -1.61 6.46 -21.47
C GLY A 56 -2.48 5.67 -22.45
N ALA A 57 -1.88 4.96 -23.42
CA ALA A 57 -2.63 4.15 -24.38
C ALA A 57 -3.24 2.92 -23.70
N ALA A 58 -2.46 2.21 -22.89
CA ALA A 58 -2.92 1.09 -22.08
C ALA A 58 -4.00 1.53 -21.08
N TRP A 59 -3.89 2.74 -20.51
CA TRP A 59 -4.94 3.30 -19.65
C TRP A 59 -6.25 3.52 -20.42
N ALA A 60 -6.15 4.19 -21.58
CA ALA A 60 -7.31 4.49 -22.41
C ALA A 60 -8.01 3.22 -22.91
N ALA A 61 -7.25 2.18 -23.27
CA ALA A 61 -7.78 0.89 -23.69
C ALA A 61 -8.62 0.23 -22.59
N ARG A 62 -8.06 0.06 -21.38
CA ARG A 62 -8.80 -0.54 -20.26
C ARG A 62 -10.05 0.24 -19.89
N LYS A 63 -9.95 1.57 -19.83
CA LYS A 63 -11.11 2.43 -19.55
C LYS A 63 -12.20 2.27 -20.62
N ARG A 64 -11.83 2.18 -21.90
CA ARG A 64 -12.78 2.00 -23.01
C ARG A 64 -13.51 0.67 -22.92
N GLU A 65 -12.79 -0.42 -22.62
CA GLU A 65 -13.37 -1.74 -22.41
C GLU A 65 -14.40 -1.72 -21.28
N LEU A 66 -14.04 -1.15 -20.11
CA LEU A 66 -14.97 -0.99 -18.99
C LEU A 66 -16.17 -0.11 -19.34
N THR A 67 -15.99 0.93 -20.16
CA THR A 67 -17.09 1.80 -20.59
C THR A 67 -18.06 1.06 -21.52
N GLY A 68 -17.63 0.01 -22.22
CA GLY A 68 -18.50 -0.83 -23.05
C GLY A 68 -19.53 -1.62 -22.23
N VAL A 69 -19.25 -1.87 -20.95
CA VAL A 69 -20.10 -2.67 -20.06
C VAL A 69 -20.59 -1.90 -18.83
N SER A 70 -20.17 -0.65 -18.64
CA SER A 70 -20.52 0.17 -17.48
C SER A 70 -20.56 1.66 -17.84
N SER A 71 -21.03 2.50 -16.93
CA SER A 71 -20.99 3.96 -17.16
C SER A 71 -19.54 4.48 -17.24
N ALA A 72 -19.30 5.51 -18.05
CA ALA A 72 -17.99 6.16 -18.15
C ALA A 72 -17.43 6.65 -16.80
N ARG A 73 -18.33 6.99 -15.85
CA ARG A 73 -17.96 7.39 -14.49
C ARG A 73 -17.43 6.21 -13.68
N TRP A 74 -18.13 5.08 -13.70
CA TRP A 74 -17.66 3.85 -13.04
C TRP A 74 -16.38 3.32 -13.68
N ALA A 75 -16.31 3.26 -15.01
CA ALA A 75 -15.10 2.85 -15.72
C ALA A 75 -13.87 3.69 -15.30
N GLY A 76 -14.04 5.01 -15.23
CA GLY A 76 -12.98 5.92 -14.78
C GLY A 76 -12.56 5.67 -13.33
N SER A 77 -13.52 5.52 -12.41
CA SER A 77 -13.24 5.24 -11.00
C SER A 77 -12.56 3.88 -10.79
N ILE A 78 -13.03 2.83 -11.47
CA ILE A 78 -12.46 1.47 -11.38
C ILE A 78 -11.02 1.47 -11.90
N THR A 79 -10.79 1.97 -13.12
CA THR A 79 -9.45 1.99 -13.74
C THR A 79 -8.44 2.71 -12.83
N LYS A 80 -8.83 3.83 -12.23
CA LYS A 80 -7.98 4.56 -11.28
C LYS A 80 -7.75 3.80 -9.98
N ALA A 81 -8.81 3.30 -9.36
CA ALA A 81 -8.70 2.59 -8.09
C ALA A 81 -7.81 1.35 -8.21
N MET A 82 -7.96 0.56 -9.27
CA MET A 82 -7.16 -0.64 -9.49
C MET A 82 -5.70 -0.32 -9.81
N HIS A 83 -5.44 0.76 -10.58
CA HIS A 83 -4.08 1.25 -10.78
C HIS A 83 -3.42 1.64 -9.46
N ASP A 84 -4.12 2.43 -8.63
CA ASP A 84 -3.61 2.91 -7.35
C ASP A 84 -3.39 1.75 -6.36
N GLN A 85 -4.30 0.77 -6.32
CA GLN A 85 -4.16 -0.44 -5.51
C GLN A 85 -2.98 -1.30 -5.95
N TRP A 86 -2.82 -1.52 -7.26
CA TRP A 86 -1.67 -2.25 -7.80
C TRP A 86 -0.35 -1.56 -7.41
N ALA A 87 -0.28 -0.23 -7.56
CA ALA A 87 0.90 0.55 -7.22
C ALA A 87 1.21 0.48 -5.71
N LEU A 88 0.19 0.53 -4.86
CA LEU A 88 0.33 0.37 -3.41
C LEU A 88 0.84 -1.04 -3.06
N ALA A 89 0.26 -2.08 -3.63
CA ALA A 89 0.66 -3.47 -3.41
C ALA A 89 2.13 -3.70 -3.84
N ARG A 90 2.54 -3.15 -4.99
CA ARG A 90 3.91 -3.26 -5.49
C ARG A 90 4.94 -2.57 -4.59
N ARG A 91 4.60 -1.40 -4.03
CA ARG A 91 5.44 -0.71 -3.04
C ARG A 91 5.52 -1.51 -1.73
N GLY A 92 4.40 -2.04 -1.25
CA GLY A 92 4.35 -2.90 -0.07
C GLY A 92 5.22 -4.14 -0.22
N GLN A 93 5.11 -4.83 -1.37
CA GLN A 93 5.93 -5.99 -1.69
C GLN A 93 7.43 -5.65 -1.74
N ALA A 94 7.80 -4.51 -2.32
CA ALA A 94 9.20 -4.07 -2.35
C ALA A 94 9.76 -3.79 -0.95
N ALA A 95 8.97 -3.13 -0.10
CA ALA A 95 9.34 -2.86 1.29
C ALA A 95 9.51 -4.15 2.10
N GLU A 96 8.59 -5.11 1.93
CA GLU A 96 8.65 -6.41 2.60
C GLU A 96 9.90 -7.20 2.19
N MET A 97 10.21 -7.26 0.89
CA MET A 97 11.42 -7.93 0.41
C MET A 97 12.69 -7.28 0.96
N ALA A 98 12.74 -5.94 1.04
CA ALA A 98 13.88 -5.24 1.61
C ALA A 98 14.03 -5.56 3.10
N TRP A 99 12.92 -5.59 3.84
CA TRP A 99 12.90 -5.97 5.26
C TRP A 99 13.39 -7.41 5.47
N LEU A 100 12.83 -8.38 4.73
CA LEU A 100 13.24 -9.78 4.81
C LEU A 100 14.73 -9.97 4.52
N ARG A 101 15.26 -9.30 3.50
CA ARG A 101 16.71 -9.34 3.19
C ARG A 101 17.54 -8.81 4.36
N GLY A 102 17.14 -7.70 4.99
CA GLY A 102 17.80 -7.18 6.18
C GLY A 102 17.80 -8.17 7.35
N GLN A 103 16.66 -8.86 7.57
CA GLN A 103 16.54 -9.89 8.60
C GLN A 103 17.46 -11.09 8.33
N VAL A 104 17.53 -11.56 7.08
CA VAL A 104 18.44 -12.64 6.68
C VAL A 104 19.89 -12.25 6.97
N THR A 105 20.31 -11.05 6.55
CA THR A 105 21.67 -10.54 6.83
C THR A 105 21.97 -10.48 8.32
N SER A 106 21.01 -10.03 9.14
CA SER A 106 21.15 -9.99 10.60
C SER A 106 21.34 -11.39 11.21
N ILE A 107 20.55 -12.37 10.75
CA ILE A 107 20.68 -13.77 11.20
C ILE A 107 22.03 -14.34 10.78
N GLN A 108 22.45 -14.15 9.54
CA GLN A 108 23.75 -14.60 9.04
C GLN A 108 24.92 -14.02 9.86
N ALA A 109 24.88 -12.72 10.17
CA ALA A 109 25.88 -12.07 11.00
C ALA A 109 25.93 -12.67 12.42
N ARG A 110 24.79 -13.01 13.00
CA ARG A 110 24.72 -13.66 14.32
C ARG A 110 25.28 -15.08 14.29
N LEU A 111 25.00 -15.85 13.24
CA LEU A 111 25.49 -17.22 13.07
C LEU A 111 26.99 -17.27 12.79
N ALA A 112 27.55 -16.27 12.12
CA ALA A 112 28.99 -16.17 11.84
C ALA A 112 29.84 -15.89 13.09
N ARG A 113 29.22 -15.56 14.23
CA ARG A 113 29.93 -15.19 15.44
C ARG A 113 30.47 -16.43 16.17
N PRO A 114 31.76 -16.47 16.57
CA PRO A 114 32.32 -17.59 17.30
C PRO A 114 31.56 -17.87 18.60
N LEU A 115 31.24 -19.15 18.85
CA LEU A 115 30.64 -19.60 20.09
C LEU A 115 31.62 -19.35 21.26
N GLY A 116 31.16 -18.68 22.32
CA GLY A 116 31.97 -18.38 23.51
C GLY A 116 32.62 -16.98 23.55
N ALA A 117 32.55 -16.19 22.47
CA ALA A 117 32.97 -14.80 22.51
C ALA A 117 32.00 -13.96 23.37
N LYS A 118 32.48 -13.29 24.42
CA LYS A 118 31.66 -12.35 25.21
C LYS A 118 31.09 -11.28 24.27
N ALA A 119 29.79 -10.99 24.39
CA ALA A 119 29.21 -9.84 23.69
C ALA A 119 29.87 -8.59 24.27
N ASP A 120 30.55 -7.84 23.41
CA ASP A 120 31.18 -6.61 23.84
C ASP A 120 30.07 -5.65 24.28
N LYS A 121 29.98 -5.40 25.58
CA LYS A 121 28.89 -4.62 26.19
C LYS A 121 28.85 -3.17 25.67
N ARG A 122 29.89 -2.72 24.97
CA ARG A 122 30.06 -1.36 24.46
C ARG A 122 29.63 -1.17 23.01
N GLU A 123 29.57 -2.23 22.19
CA GLU A 123 28.92 -2.18 20.89
C GLU A 123 27.46 -2.61 21.09
N GLY A 124 26.61 -1.63 21.36
CA GLY A 124 25.21 -1.83 21.70
C GLY A 124 24.47 -2.69 20.69
N LEU A 125 24.36 -4.00 20.97
CA LEU A 125 23.42 -4.85 20.27
C LEU A 125 22.01 -4.41 20.68
N ALA A 126 21.19 -4.05 19.69
CA ALA A 126 19.78 -3.76 19.92
C ALA A 126 19.14 -4.95 20.66
N ARG A 127 18.76 -4.72 21.93
CA ARG A 127 17.89 -5.62 22.69
C ARG A 127 16.64 -5.89 21.85
N GLY A 128 16.25 -7.15 21.75
CA GLY A 128 15.20 -7.66 20.86
C GLY A 128 13.98 -6.75 20.79
N THR A 129 13.55 -6.45 19.58
CA THR A 129 12.36 -5.63 19.35
C THR A 129 11.11 -6.49 19.32
N VAL A 130 10.36 -6.50 20.42
CA VAL A 130 8.93 -6.26 20.28
C VAL A 130 8.80 -4.75 20.07
N ARG A 131 8.59 -4.30 18.84
CA ARG A 131 8.10 -2.93 18.61
C ARG A 131 7.16 -2.89 17.41
N GLY A 132 5.95 -2.44 17.71
CA GLY A 132 4.86 -2.29 16.77
C GLY A 132 5.20 -1.35 15.61
N ARG A 133 4.48 -1.60 14.53
CA ARG A 133 4.32 -0.81 13.32
C ARG A 133 4.35 0.70 13.61
N SER A 134 5.47 1.37 13.32
CA SER A 134 5.52 2.84 13.31
C SER A 134 6.45 3.37 12.22
N GLY A 135 5.86 4.08 11.25
CA GLY A 135 6.50 5.17 10.51
C GLY A 135 7.34 4.79 9.30
N MET A 136 6.83 5.04 8.10
CA MET A 136 7.65 5.18 6.89
C MET A 136 8.59 6.39 7.04
N PRO A 137 9.81 6.34 6.49
CA PRO A 137 10.74 7.47 6.53
C PRO A 137 10.34 8.54 5.50
N SER A 138 10.32 9.80 5.94
CA SER A 138 10.21 10.97 5.07
C SER A 138 11.58 11.27 4.45
N PRO A 139 11.66 11.66 3.16
CA PRO A 139 12.93 11.93 2.49
C PRO A 139 13.40 13.35 2.79
N GLY A 140 14.65 13.51 3.22
CA GLY A 140 15.26 14.83 3.33
C GLY A 140 16.72 14.77 3.75
N ALA A 141 17.62 14.87 2.75
CA ALA A 141 18.87 15.63 2.86
C ALA A 141 19.56 15.64 1.48
N CYS A 142 19.24 16.66 0.67
CA CYS A 142 20.18 17.15 -0.34
C CYS A 142 20.79 18.42 0.26
N MET A 143 22.09 18.41 0.53
CA MET A 143 22.86 19.61 0.86
C MET A 143 24.28 19.45 0.34
N ARG A 144 24.50 19.88 -0.89
CA ARG A 144 25.51 20.87 -1.27
C ARG A 144 25.29 21.32 -2.71
#